data_AF-A0A0R3QIL0-F1
#
_entry.id   AF-A0A0R3QIL0-F1
#
_cell.length_a   1.000
_cell.length_b   1.000
_cell.length_c   1.000
_cell.angle_alpha   90.00
_cell.angle_beta   90.00
_cell.angle_gamma   90.00
#
_symmetry.space_group_name_H-M   'P 1'
#
loop_
_entity.id
_entity.type
_entity.pdbx_description
1 polymer ?
#
loop_
_entity_poly.entity_id
_entity_poly.type
_entity_poly.pdbx_seq_one_letter_code
_entity_poly.pdbx_strand_id
1 'polypeptide(L)'
;MEQSCFLTGRFKLTWIMILAYFTISTILQWYFTLRYELSTPPKGFYHSQFKAVAKVFRQNFEMGLEREGAHLTVIQNGKVIINLWNGYSDSESLREWNRNTKTVLFSTTKVNFSIN
;
A
#
# COMPACT_ATOMS: atom_id res chain seq x y z
N MET A 1 -52.35 6.02 -19.84
CA MET A 1 -51.15 6.04 -20.69
C MET A 1 -50.01 6.87 -20.06
N GLU A 2 -50.30 7.87 -19.23
CA GLU A 2 -49.27 8.67 -18.53
C GLU A 2 -48.59 7.95 -17.34
N GLN A 3 -49.32 7.14 -16.56
CA GLN A 3 -48.75 6.41 -15.41
C GLN A 3 -47.64 5.42 -15.79
N SER A 4 -47.76 4.78 -16.96
CA SER A 4 -46.76 3.86 -17.51
C SER A 4 -45.47 4.57 -17.94
N CYS A 5 -45.55 5.81 -18.42
CA CYS A 5 -44.41 6.64 -18.81
C CYS A 5 -43.67 7.20 -17.59
N PHE A 6 -44.41 7.61 -16.55
CA PHE A 6 -43.83 8.15 -15.32
C PHE A 6 -43.05 7.10 -14.52
N LEU A 7 -43.56 5.87 -14.42
CA LEU A 7 -42.88 4.76 -13.74
C LEU A 7 -41.62 4.31 -14.48
N THR A 8 -41.67 4.15 -15.80
CA THR A 8 -40.48 3.76 -16.59
C THR A 8 -39.40 4.84 -16.60
N GLY A 9 -39.79 6.13 -16.59
CA GLY A 9 -38.84 7.25 -16.43
C GLY A 9 -38.15 7.27 -15.08
N ARG A 10 -38.88 7.03 -13.98
CA ARG A 10 -38.32 6.94 -12.62
C ARG A 10 -37.32 5.79 -12.47
N PHE A 11 -37.65 4.60 -12.99
CA PHE A 11 -36.73 3.45 -12.95
C PHE A 11 -35.45 3.69 -13.77
N LYS A 12 -35.57 4.29 -14.96
CA LYS A 12 -34.38 4.61 -15.78
C LYS A 12 -33.46 5.61 -15.08
N LEU A 13 -34.01 6.64 -14.43
CA LEU A 13 -33.23 7.66 -13.72
C LEU A 13 -32.51 7.09 -12.49
N THR A 14 -33.16 6.20 -11.72
CA THR A 14 -32.53 5.56 -10.56
C THR A 14 -31.36 4.65 -10.95
N TRP A 15 -31.50 3.89 -12.04
CA TRP A 15 -30.40 3.04 -12.54
C TRP A 15 -29.22 3.87 -13.06
N ILE A 16 -29.48 5.01 -13.73
CA ILE A 16 -28.43 5.94 -14.16
C ILE A 16 -27.68 6.52 -12.96
N MET A 17 -28.39 6.92 -11.90
CA MET A 17 -27.79 7.43 -10.67
C MET A 17 -26.91 6.40 -9.95
N ILE A 18 -27.37 5.14 -9.87
CA ILE A 18 -26.61 4.04 -9.27
C ILE A 18 -25.32 3.80 -10.08
N LEU A 19 -25.43 3.72 -11.41
CA LEU A 19 -24.27 3.55 -12.28
C LEU A 19 -23.28 4.71 -12.16
N ALA A 20 -23.75 5.95 -12.11
CA ALA A 20 -22.92 7.13 -11.90
C ALA A 20 -22.23 7.09 -10.52
N TYR A 21 -22.92 6.67 -9.47
CA TYR A 21 -22.32 6.51 -8.14
C TYR A 21 -21.19 5.47 -8.14
N PHE A 22 -21.39 4.32 -8.78
CA PHE A 22 -20.36 3.28 -8.89
C PHE A 22 -19.15 3.77 -9.69
N THR A 23 -19.34 4.47 -10.81
CA THR A 23 -18.22 5.00 -11.60
C THR A 23 -17.48 6.10 -10.84
N ILE A 24 -18.18 7.01 -10.16
CA ILE A 24 -17.57 8.03 -9.32
C ILE A 24 -16.80 7.40 -8.16
N SER A 25 -17.38 6.43 -7.45
CA SER A 25 -16.73 5.73 -6.34
C SER A 25 -15.47 4.99 -6.77
N THR A 26 -15.52 4.30 -7.91
CA THR A 26 -14.33 3.63 -8.47
C THR A 26 -13.26 4.63 -8.89
N ILE A 27 -13.63 5.73 -9.54
CA ILE A 27 -12.69 6.81 -9.88
C ILE A 27 -12.07 7.42 -8.62
N LEU A 28 -12.85 7.67 -7.58
CA LEU A 28 -12.37 8.17 -6.28
C LEU A 28 -11.41 7.17 -5.62
N GLN A 29 -11.75 5.88 -5.63
CA GLN A 29 -10.89 4.83 -5.09
C GLN A 29 -9.55 4.79 -5.85
N TRP A 30 -9.60 4.82 -7.19
CA TRP A 30 -8.41 4.87 -8.04
C TRP A 30 -7.60 6.14 -7.79
N TYR A 31 -8.25 7.30 -7.63
CA TYR A 31 -7.59 8.57 -7.35
C TYR A 31 -6.87 8.55 -6.00
N PHE A 32 -7.54 8.08 -4.95
CA PHE A 32 -6.94 7.91 -3.63
C PHE A 32 -5.73 6.95 -3.69
N THR A 33 -5.89 5.85 -4.41
CA THR A 33 -4.86 4.83 -4.62
C THR A 33 -3.64 5.36 -5.39
N LEU A 34 -3.85 6.26 -6.36
CA LEU A 34 -2.80 6.87 -7.18
C LEU A 34 -2.12 8.07 -6.49
N ARG A 35 -2.72 8.63 -5.44
CA ARG A 35 -2.24 9.82 -4.73
C ARG A 35 -1.66 9.53 -3.34
N TYR A 36 -1.58 8.26 -2.94
CA TYR A 36 -0.96 7.90 -1.68
C TYR A 36 0.55 8.12 -1.78
N GLU A 37 1.04 9.19 -1.18
CA GLU A 37 2.47 9.49 -1.04
C GLU A 37 2.81 9.57 0.44
N LEU A 38 3.71 8.72 0.89
CA LEU A 38 4.18 8.76 2.27
C LEU A 38 5.58 9.35 2.33
N SER A 39 5.69 10.58 2.83
CA SER A 39 6.96 11.32 2.89
C SER A 39 7.73 11.14 4.22
N THR A 40 7.31 10.20 5.07
CA THR A 40 8.01 9.98 6.35
C THR A 40 9.41 9.41 6.09
N PRO A 41 10.46 9.93 6.77
CA PRO A 41 11.79 9.36 6.62
C PRO A 41 11.81 7.92 7.18
N PRO A 42 12.50 6.99 6.50
CA PRO A 42 12.59 5.61 6.96
C PRO A 42 13.31 5.53 8.31
N LYS A 43 12.78 4.68 9.19
CA LYS A 43 13.29 4.38 10.53
C LYS A 43 14.30 3.22 10.44
N GLY A 44 15.21 3.14 11.40
CA GLY A 44 16.18 2.04 11.52
C GLY A 44 17.63 2.50 11.39
N PHE A 45 18.50 1.64 10.86
CA PHE A 45 19.92 1.93 10.69
C PHE A 45 20.48 1.38 9.37
N TYR A 46 21.53 2.02 8.90
CA TYR A 46 22.29 1.60 7.72
C TYR A 46 23.73 2.09 7.85
N HIS A 47 24.70 1.36 7.30
CA HIS A 47 26.07 1.85 7.20
C HIS A 47 26.16 3.00 6.18
N SER A 48 27.01 3.99 6.43
CA SER A 48 27.17 5.20 5.60
C SER A 48 27.42 4.89 4.11
N GLN A 49 28.18 3.82 3.82
CA GLN A 49 28.45 3.35 2.45
C GLN A 49 27.19 2.95 1.66
N PHE A 50 26.09 2.64 2.34
CA PHE A 50 24.81 2.25 1.73
C PHE A 50 23.74 3.33 1.80
N LYS A 51 24.12 4.60 1.98
CA LYS A 51 23.18 5.74 1.96
C LYS A 51 22.30 5.78 0.71
N ALA A 52 22.83 5.34 -0.44
CA ALA A 52 22.06 5.25 -1.68
C ALA A 52 20.85 4.31 -1.57
N VAL A 53 20.98 3.18 -0.85
CA VAL A 53 19.89 2.23 -0.63
C VAL A 53 18.78 2.86 0.21
N ALA A 54 19.14 3.54 1.30
CA ALA A 54 18.18 4.25 2.14
C ALA A 54 17.44 5.35 1.35
N LYS A 55 18.12 6.02 0.42
CA LYS A 55 17.52 7.02 -0.47
C LYS A 55 16.49 6.39 -1.42
N VAL A 56 16.84 5.30 -2.10
CA VAL A 56 15.90 4.61 -3.01
C VAL A 56 14.72 4.03 -2.24
N PHE A 57 14.97 3.43 -1.07
CA PHE A 57 13.91 2.94 -0.20
C PHE A 57 12.92 4.05 0.15
N ARG A 58 13.41 5.23 0.54
CA ARG A 58 12.56 6.42 0.76
C ARG A 58 11.80 6.85 -0.49
N GLN A 59 12.48 6.88 -1.65
CA GLN A 59 11.86 7.27 -2.92
C GLN A 59 10.71 6.35 -3.31
N ASN A 60 10.75 5.06 -2.98
CA ASN A 60 9.64 4.16 -3.25
C ASN A 60 8.35 4.57 -2.53
N PHE A 61 8.44 5.11 -1.32
CA PHE A 61 7.28 5.65 -0.59
C PHE A 61 6.84 7.02 -1.15
N GLU A 62 7.79 7.88 -1.50
CA GLU A 62 7.50 9.20 -2.09
C GLU A 62 6.86 9.09 -3.48
N MET A 63 7.20 8.06 -4.26
CA MET A 63 6.60 7.78 -5.58
C MET A 63 5.31 6.96 -5.50
N GLY A 64 4.83 6.62 -4.31
CA GLY A 64 3.62 5.81 -4.11
C GLY A 64 3.75 4.34 -4.57
N LEU A 65 4.98 3.84 -4.77
CA LEU A 65 5.24 2.43 -5.07
C LEU A 65 4.97 1.54 -3.85
N GLU A 66 5.27 2.05 -2.66
CA GLU A 66 5.01 1.41 -1.37
C GLU A 66 3.89 2.16 -0.65
N ARG A 67 2.66 1.62 -0.70
CA ARG A 67 1.46 2.28 -0.13
C ARG A 67 1.26 2.05 1.36
N GLU A 68 1.75 0.95 1.89
CA GLU A 68 1.47 0.55 3.26
C GLU A 68 2.72 0.75 4.11
N GLY A 69 3.41 -0.34 4.40
CA GLY A 69 4.71 -0.33 5.02
C GLY A 69 5.57 -1.43 4.43
N ALA A 70 6.87 -1.18 4.47
CA ALA A 70 7.86 -2.13 3.99
C ALA A 70 9.03 -2.19 4.98
N HIS A 71 9.73 -3.31 4.94
CA HIS A 71 10.92 -3.57 5.74
C HIS A 71 12.00 -4.19 4.87
N LEU A 72 13.21 -3.63 4.95
CA LEU A 72 14.38 -4.09 4.22
C LEU A 72 15.51 -4.39 5.20
N THR A 73 15.97 -5.63 5.18
CA THR A 73 17.16 -6.06 5.91
C THR A 73 18.18 -6.64 4.93
N VAL A 74 19.42 -6.15 4.98
CA VAL A 74 20.53 -6.67 4.18
C VAL A 74 21.61 -7.20 5.11
N ILE A 75 22.03 -8.44 4.85
CA ILE A 75 23.04 -9.16 5.61
C ILE A 75 24.24 -9.42 4.70
N GLN A 76 25.43 -9.05 5.16
CA GLN A 76 26.69 -9.34 4.48
C GLN A 76 27.64 -9.99 5.47
N ASN A 77 28.22 -11.14 5.09
CA ASN A 77 29.15 -11.91 5.93
C ASN A 77 28.60 -12.19 7.35
N GLY A 78 27.31 -12.55 7.44
CA GLY A 78 26.64 -12.83 8.71
C GLY A 78 26.29 -11.59 9.56
N LYS A 79 26.63 -10.37 9.12
CA LYS A 79 26.32 -9.12 9.82
C LYS A 79 25.21 -8.34 9.13
N VAL A 80 24.27 -7.84 9.91
CA VAL A 80 23.25 -6.89 9.42
C VAL A 80 23.91 -5.55 9.14
N ILE A 81 23.92 -5.14 7.88
CA ILE A 81 24.52 -3.88 7.41
C ILE A 81 23.46 -2.80 7.14
N ILE A 82 22.22 -3.22 6.88
CA ILE A 82 21.06 -2.36 6.64
C ILE A 82 19.86 -3.00 7.32
N ASN A 83 19.09 -2.22 8.06
CA ASN A 83 17.81 -2.60 8.64
C ASN A 83 16.90 -1.37 8.68
N LEU A 84 16.02 -1.25 7.69
CA LEU A 84 15.17 -0.08 7.46
C LEU A 84 13.70 -0.49 7.40
N TRP A 85 12.82 0.29 8.02
CA TRP A 85 11.38 0.16 7.87
C TRP A 85 10.72 1.53 7.75
N ASN A 86 9.56 1.57 7.08
CA ASN A 86 8.75 2.77 6.99
C ASN A 86 7.28 2.40 6.76
N GLY A 87 6.38 3.36 6.95
CA GLY A 87 4.97 3.19 6.66
C GLY A 87 4.15 2.58 7.78
N TYR A 88 2.99 2.05 7.39
CA TYR A 88 2.00 1.49 8.30
C TYR A 88 2.07 -0.05 8.27
N SER A 89 1.92 -0.64 9.44
CA SER A 89 1.66 -2.09 9.55
C SER A 89 0.20 -2.42 9.24
N ASP A 90 -0.69 -1.45 9.42
CA ASP A 90 -2.11 -1.52 9.11
C ASP A 90 -2.60 -0.07 8.92
N SER A 91 -2.91 0.32 7.69
CA SER A 91 -3.40 1.66 7.36
C SER A 91 -4.81 1.92 7.85
N GLU A 92 -5.67 0.90 7.93
CA GLU A 92 -7.06 1.04 8.39
C GLU A 92 -7.12 1.42 9.87
N SER A 93 -6.22 0.86 10.68
CA SER A 93 -6.08 1.20 12.10
C SER A 93 -5.03 2.29 12.39
N LEU A 94 -4.45 2.89 11.35
CA LEU A 94 -3.35 3.88 11.43
C LEU A 94 -2.16 3.40 12.28
N ARG A 95 -1.93 2.09 12.31
CA ARG A 95 -0.89 1.47 13.13
C ARG A 95 0.44 1.52 12.39
N GLU A 96 1.35 2.39 12.86
CA GLU A 96 2.67 2.53 12.28
C GLU A 96 3.51 1.24 12.32
N TRP A 97 4.34 1.07 11.31
CA TRP A 97 5.36 0.03 11.27
C TRP A 97 6.43 0.29 12.33
N ASN A 98 6.73 -0.74 13.11
CA ASN A 98 7.81 -0.72 14.09
C ASN A 98 8.70 -1.97 13.97
N ARG A 99 9.78 -2.02 14.76
CA ARG A 99 10.75 -3.12 14.75
C ARG A 99 10.12 -4.51 14.98
N ASN A 100 9.01 -4.59 15.70
CA ASN A 100 8.34 -5.82 16.09
C ASN A 100 7.15 -6.16 15.19
N THR A 101 6.90 -5.36 14.14
CA THR A 101 5.85 -5.64 13.15
C THR A 101 6.16 -6.95 12.44
N LYS A 102 5.18 -7.85 12.42
CA LYS A 102 5.24 -9.13 11.70
C LYS A 102 4.41 -9.00 10.43
N THR A 103 4.91 -9.58 9.33
CA THR A 103 4.19 -9.64 8.06
C THR A 103 4.10 -11.09 7.57
N VAL A 104 3.09 -11.38 6.77
CA VAL A 104 2.90 -12.69 6.15
C VAL A 104 3.87 -12.83 4.98
N LEU A 105 4.72 -13.85 5.01
CA LEU A 105 5.80 -14.05 4.04
C LEU A 105 5.39 -14.85 2.78
N PHE A 106 4.12 -15.25 2.66
CA PHE A 106 3.59 -16.04 1.53
C PHE A 106 4.52 -17.18 1.09
N SER A 107 4.86 -17.24 -0.20
CA SER A 107 5.72 -18.28 -0.79
C SER A 107 7.16 -18.23 -0.32
N THR A 108 7.65 -17.12 0.25
CA THR A 108 9.01 -17.04 0.82
C THR A 108 9.21 -18.06 1.94
N THR A 109 8.15 -18.45 2.64
CA THR A 109 8.20 -19.54 3.64
C THR A 109 8.65 -20.89 3.06
N LYS A 110 8.48 -21.13 1.75
CA LYS A 110 8.94 -22.36 1.08
C LYS A 110 10.45 -22.49 1.08
N VAL A 111 11.18 -21.37 1.05
CA VAL A 111 12.65 -21.38 1.13
C VAL A 111 13.08 -22.07 2.41
N ASN A 112 12.47 -21.73 3.56
CA ASN A 112 12.77 -22.36 4.85
C ASN A 112 12.59 -23.88 4.85
N PHE A 113 11.70 -24.41 4.02
CA PHE A 113 11.52 -25.86 3.89
C PHE A 113 12.61 -26.53 3.04
N SER A 114 13.15 -25.81 2.05
CA SER A 114 14.17 -26.35 1.13
C SER A 114 15.58 -26.41 1.72
N ILE A 115 15.83 -25.79 2.87
CA ILE A 115 17.14 -25.72 3.53
C ILE A 115 17.30 -26.70 4.71
N ASN A 116 16.35 -27.62 4.90
CA ASN A 116 16.51 -28.82 5.73
C ASN A 116 16.76 -30.04 4.85
#